data_AF-A0A1Q9BYK0-F1
#
_entry.id   AF-A0A1Q9BYK0-F1
#
_cell.length_a   1.000
_cell.length_b   1.000
_cell.length_c   1.000
_cell.angle_alpha   90.00
_cell.angle_beta   90.00
_cell.angle_gamma   90.00
#
_symmetry.space_group_name_H-M   'P 1'
#
loop_
_entity.id
_entity.type
_entity.pdbx_description
1 polymer ?
#
loop_
_entity_poly.entity_id
_entity_poly.type
_entity_poly.pdbx_seq_one_letter_code
_entity_poly.pdbx_strand_id
1 'polypeptide(L)'
;MQADSADAGQKNDESKKEDAKQEEAKESEEKVPESKEQRKKRLHARNMRFYRSFESPNCPKEIKKLSKQASGDSSKRSFLFENWLTCQECWMKSSLLQRLRSKNSNAKRGLRRWLTKAEMEARWGAEIAKAMVETKESDEEKAMTEIRPHPELPDREDMQQFLCLWDSSEEDEDLEELECVFEASPEDSSSSSGSTNKKKKKDKKSKKKKHKKDKKEDKGTPSPAKPKKGRGKGKAKAKPKADKAQNVAQARAVLQAAVDNDQVDDAVITGLIAACDKFDTIHKKFQNSSKPSKGEAKSKASKKK
;
A
#
# COMPACT_ATOMS: atom_id res chain seq x y z
N MET A 1 8.57 -40.34 52.48
CA MET A 1 8.03 -38.97 52.62
C MET A 1 7.02 -38.79 51.50
N GLN A 2 5.75 -38.95 51.84
CA GLN A 2 4.60 -38.78 50.95
C GLN A 2 4.38 -37.28 50.75
N ALA A 3 4.23 -36.83 49.51
CA ALA A 3 3.80 -35.49 49.18
C ALA A 3 2.47 -35.61 48.42
N ASP A 4 1.38 -35.58 49.19
CA ASP A 4 0.04 -35.26 48.71
C ASP A 4 0.05 -33.83 48.18
N SER A 5 -0.21 -33.64 46.88
CA SER A 5 -0.44 -32.32 46.31
C SER A 5 -1.83 -32.28 45.71
N ALA A 6 -2.60 -31.32 46.21
CA ALA A 6 -4.04 -31.23 46.12
C ALA A 6 -4.55 -30.90 44.71
N ASP A 7 -5.48 -31.74 44.28
CA ASP A 7 -6.41 -31.54 43.18
C ASP A 7 -7.41 -30.42 43.54
N ALA A 8 -7.15 -29.21 43.02
CA ALA A 8 -8.02 -28.04 43.20
C ALA A 8 -9.03 -28.00 42.05
N GLY A 9 -10.28 -28.34 42.39
CA GLY A 9 -11.38 -28.50 41.46
C GLY A 9 -11.70 -27.26 40.60
N GLN A 10 -11.81 -27.51 39.30
CA GLN A 10 -12.54 -26.66 38.37
C GLN A 10 -14.04 -26.87 38.58
N LYS A 11 -14.69 -25.95 39.29
CA LYS A 11 -16.15 -25.85 39.35
C LYS A 11 -16.61 -24.53 38.76
N ASN A 12 -17.50 -24.65 37.77
CA ASN A 12 -18.60 -23.76 37.42
C ASN A 12 -18.31 -22.31 37.05
N ASP A 13 -18.44 -22.00 35.75
CA ASP A 13 -19.16 -20.81 35.31
C ASP A 13 -19.76 -21.06 33.90
N GLU A 14 -20.76 -21.95 33.86
CA GLU A 14 -21.52 -22.30 32.66
C GLU A 14 -22.99 -21.94 32.88
N SER A 15 -23.26 -20.67 33.17
CA SER A 15 -24.63 -20.17 33.34
C SER A 15 -24.72 -18.66 33.18
N LYS A 16 -24.36 -18.13 32.00
CA LYS A 16 -24.68 -16.74 31.63
C LYS A 16 -24.64 -16.47 30.12
N LYS A 17 -25.29 -17.32 29.33
CA LYS A 17 -25.32 -17.16 27.86
C LYS A 17 -26.66 -17.53 27.23
N GLU A 18 -27.78 -17.01 27.75
CA GLU A 18 -29.09 -17.18 27.08
C GLU A 18 -29.91 -15.89 26.87
N ASP A 19 -29.51 -14.72 27.39
CA ASP A 19 -30.33 -13.49 27.28
C ASP A 19 -29.80 -12.42 26.29
N ALA A 20 -29.02 -12.80 25.27
CA ALA A 20 -28.48 -11.85 24.28
C ALA A 20 -28.97 -12.10 22.84
N LYS A 21 -30.10 -12.78 22.64
CA LYS A 21 -30.58 -13.19 21.30
C LYS A 21 -32.02 -12.77 20.97
N GLN A 22 -32.56 -11.72 21.61
CA GLN A 22 -33.94 -11.29 21.36
C GLN A 22 -34.17 -9.78 21.14
N GLU A 23 -33.14 -8.98 20.85
CA GLU A 23 -33.32 -7.55 20.50
C GLU A 23 -32.91 -7.16 19.07
N GLU A 24 -32.67 -8.11 18.16
CA GLU A 24 -32.21 -7.80 16.79
C GLU A 24 -33.31 -7.87 15.70
N ALA A 25 -34.59 -7.79 16.07
CA ALA A 25 -35.71 -8.06 15.15
C ALA A 25 -36.73 -6.93 14.95
N LYS A 26 -36.50 -5.71 15.44
CA LYS A 26 -37.48 -4.61 15.31
C LYS A 26 -36.86 -3.24 15.00
N GLU A 27 -36.22 -3.12 13.84
CA GLU A 27 -36.01 -1.79 13.24
C GLU A 27 -35.92 -1.87 11.71
N SER A 28 -36.98 -2.36 11.07
CA SER A 28 -37.22 -2.06 9.65
C SER A 28 -37.82 -0.65 9.54
N GLU A 29 -37.05 0.35 9.99
CA GLU A 29 -37.38 1.76 9.77
C GLU A 29 -37.33 2.01 8.26
N GLU A 30 -38.47 2.40 7.70
CA GLU A 30 -38.63 2.77 6.31
C GLU A 30 -37.70 3.97 6.02
N LYS A 31 -36.49 3.68 5.51
CA LYS A 31 -35.48 4.69 5.18
C LYS A 31 -36.03 5.58 4.06
N VAL A 32 -36.63 6.69 4.46
CA VAL A 32 -37.03 7.78 3.55
C VAL A 32 -35.82 8.10 2.66
N PRO A 33 -35.97 8.10 1.32
CA PRO A 33 -34.85 8.29 0.42
C PRO A 33 -34.19 9.65 0.66
N GLU A 34 -33.00 9.61 1.26
CA GLU A 34 -32.22 10.80 1.57
C GLU A 34 -31.96 11.60 0.29
N SER A 35 -32.31 12.89 0.30
CA SER A 35 -32.09 13.75 -0.86
C SER A 35 -30.60 13.78 -1.22
N LYS A 36 -30.29 13.86 -2.52
CA LYS A 36 -28.89 13.97 -3.01
C LYS A 36 -28.14 15.13 -2.33
N GLU A 37 -28.83 16.19 -1.96
CA GLU A 37 -28.26 17.34 -1.26
C GLU A 37 -27.89 17.02 0.20
N GLN A 38 -28.76 16.31 0.91
CA GLN A 38 -28.50 15.85 2.28
C GLN A 38 -27.30 14.90 2.31
N ARG A 39 -27.21 13.96 1.35
CA ARG A 39 -26.06 13.06 1.21
C ARG A 39 -24.75 13.83 0.99
N LYS A 40 -24.75 14.87 0.14
CA LYS A 40 -23.57 15.74 -0.08
C LYS A 40 -23.18 16.48 1.19
N LYS A 41 -24.16 17.05 1.91
CA LYS A 41 -23.92 17.77 3.17
C LYS A 41 -23.35 16.85 4.25
N ARG A 42 -23.87 15.63 4.38
CA ARG A 42 -23.36 14.61 5.30
C ARG A 42 -21.94 14.18 4.96
N LEU A 43 -21.65 13.94 3.69
CA LEU A 43 -20.31 13.57 3.24
C LEU A 43 -19.30 14.72 3.47
N HIS A 44 -19.69 15.95 3.16
CA HIS A 44 -18.87 17.12 3.44
C HIS A 44 -18.60 17.28 4.94
N ALA A 45 -19.62 17.14 5.78
CA ALA A 45 -19.46 17.19 7.23
C ALA A 45 -18.51 16.12 7.75
N ARG A 46 -18.64 14.87 7.27
CA ARG A 46 -17.68 13.78 7.57
C ARG A 46 -16.26 14.11 7.13
N ASN A 47 -16.09 14.65 5.92
CA ASN A 47 -14.78 15.06 5.43
C ASN A 47 -14.17 16.17 6.31
N MET A 48 -14.96 17.15 6.75
CA MET A 48 -14.48 18.17 7.68
C MET A 48 -14.08 17.58 9.05
N ARG A 49 -14.82 16.57 9.56
CA ARG A 49 -14.44 15.85 10.78
C ARG A 49 -13.13 15.08 10.60
N PHE A 50 -12.91 14.46 9.44
CA PHE A 50 -11.66 13.78 9.11
C PHE A 50 -10.46 14.72 9.20
N TYR A 51 -10.50 15.92 8.62
CA TYR A 51 -9.38 16.87 8.73
C TYR A 51 -9.13 17.32 10.17
N ARG A 52 -10.19 17.60 10.93
CA ARG A 52 -10.09 17.96 12.36
C ARG A 52 -9.56 16.80 13.22
N SER A 53 -9.79 15.56 12.79
CA SER A 53 -9.31 14.38 13.53
C SER A 53 -7.79 14.35 13.66
N PHE A 54 -7.04 14.97 12.75
CA PHE A 54 -5.57 15.05 12.83
C PHE A 54 -5.06 16.06 13.86
N GLU A 55 -5.89 17.03 14.23
CA GLU A 55 -5.62 18.04 15.25
C GLU A 55 -6.07 17.58 16.64
N SER A 56 -6.95 16.58 16.70
CA SER A 56 -7.44 16.00 17.95
C SER A 56 -6.31 15.43 18.81
N PRO A 57 -6.35 15.60 20.15
CA PRO A 57 -5.38 14.98 21.06
C PRO A 57 -5.42 13.44 21.00
N ASN A 58 -6.53 12.86 20.53
CA ASN A 58 -6.69 11.42 20.40
C ASN A 58 -6.09 10.85 19.10
N CYS A 59 -5.46 11.68 18.26
CA CYS A 59 -4.79 11.24 17.05
C CYS A 59 -3.41 10.65 17.37
N PRO A 60 -3.17 9.36 17.07
CA PRO A 60 -1.85 8.75 17.25
C PRO A 60 -0.76 9.50 16.45
N LYS A 61 0.46 9.55 17.01
CA LYS A 61 1.59 10.29 16.40
C LYS A 61 1.96 9.72 15.02
N GLU A 62 1.82 8.42 14.84
CA GLU A 62 2.08 7.68 13.61
C GLU A 62 1.14 8.14 12.49
N ILE A 63 -0.17 8.21 12.79
CA ILE A 63 -1.19 8.69 11.84
C ILE A 63 -0.97 10.18 11.52
N LYS A 64 -0.56 10.98 12.51
CA LYS A 64 -0.22 12.41 12.29
C LYS A 64 1.01 12.59 11.40
N LYS A 65 1.98 11.67 11.44
CA LYS A 65 3.14 11.66 10.53
C LYS A 65 2.68 11.31 9.11
N LEU A 66 1.86 10.27 8.96
CA LEU A 66 1.29 9.87 7.67
C LEU A 66 0.43 10.96 7.03
N SER A 67 -0.39 11.67 7.81
CA SER A 67 -1.26 12.73 7.26
C SER A 67 -0.45 13.91 6.72
N LYS A 68 0.69 14.24 7.34
CA LYS A 68 1.66 15.22 6.83
C LYS A 68 2.30 14.74 5.52
N GLN A 69 2.68 13.47 5.43
CA GLN A 69 3.22 12.89 4.19
C GLN A 69 2.15 12.87 3.07
N ALA A 70 0.89 12.63 3.42
CA ALA A 70 -0.23 12.60 2.49
C ALA A 70 -0.74 14.01 2.10
N SER A 71 -0.27 15.11 2.69
CA SER A 71 -0.84 16.44 2.43
C SER A 71 -0.67 16.94 0.99
N GLY A 72 0.27 16.36 0.24
CA GLY A 72 0.46 16.62 -1.19
C GLY A 72 -0.35 15.69 -2.10
N ASP A 73 -0.79 14.55 -1.61
CA ASP A 73 -1.30 13.45 -2.42
C ASP A 73 -2.78 13.17 -2.14
N SER A 74 -3.62 13.29 -3.17
CA SER A 74 -5.06 13.05 -3.02
C SER A 74 -5.38 11.56 -2.83
N SER A 75 -4.56 10.66 -3.41
CA SER A 75 -4.76 9.21 -3.29
C SER A 75 -4.49 8.76 -1.86
N LYS A 76 -3.31 9.13 -1.33
CA LYS A 76 -2.92 8.81 0.06
C LYS A 76 -3.92 9.36 1.08
N ARG A 77 -4.47 10.56 0.84
CA ARG A 77 -5.53 11.12 1.69
C ARG A 77 -6.84 10.36 1.62
N SER A 78 -7.24 9.91 0.43
CA SER A 78 -8.47 9.13 0.24
C SER A 78 -8.36 7.79 0.97
N PHE A 79 -7.21 7.12 0.86
CA PHE A 79 -6.92 5.90 1.62
C PHE A 79 -7.01 6.11 3.14
N LEU A 80 -6.40 7.19 3.66
CA LEU A 80 -6.52 7.53 5.09
C LEU A 80 -7.97 7.80 5.49
N PHE A 81 -8.75 8.47 4.65
CA PHE A 81 -10.16 8.75 4.90
C PHE A 81 -11.00 7.47 4.95
N GLU A 82 -10.77 6.52 4.05
CA GLU A 82 -11.48 5.23 4.03
C GLU A 82 -11.14 4.37 5.25
N ASN A 83 -9.87 4.31 5.66
CA ASN A 83 -9.47 3.62 6.88
C ASN A 83 -10.12 4.26 8.12
N TRP A 84 -10.20 5.59 8.17
CA TRP A 84 -10.87 6.32 9.23
C TRP A 84 -12.38 6.04 9.30
N LEU A 85 -13.04 5.95 8.15
CA LEU A 85 -14.45 5.58 8.08
C LEU A 85 -14.69 4.14 8.54
N THR A 86 -13.82 3.21 8.13
CA THR A 86 -13.91 1.80 8.48
C THR A 86 -13.81 1.58 9.99
N CYS A 87 -12.99 2.39 10.68
CA CYS A 87 -12.86 2.33 12.14
C CYS A 87 -13.83 3.26 12.89
N GLN A 88 -14.96 3.62 12.27
CA GLN A 88 -16.02 4.44 12.84
C GLN A 88 -15.51 5.78 13.41
N GLU A 89 -14.69 6.48 12.63
CA GLU A 89 -14.13 7.78 12.99
C GLU A 89 -13.13 7.74 14.18
N CYS A 90 -12.68 6.55 14.62
CA CYS A 90 -11.78 6.37 15.76
C CYS A 90 -10.42 5.77 15.36
N TRP A 91 -9.37 6.59 15.26
CA TRP A 91 -8.03 6.14 14.85
C TRP A 91 -7.43 5.03 15.70
N MET A 92 -7.76 4.98 16.99
CA MET A 92 -7.27 3.96 17.92
C MET A 92 -7.75 2.55 17.56
N LYS A 93 -8.90 2.44 16.90
CA LYS A 93 -9.46 1.16 16.42
C LYS A 93 -9.05 0.84 14.98
N SER A 94 -8.26 1.69 14.33
CA SER A 94 -7.88 1.47 12.93
C SER A 94 -6.90 0.31 12.80
N SER A 95 -7.18 -0.61 11.87
CA SER A 95 -6.24 -1.68 11.48
C SER A 95 -4.95 -1.09 10.91
N LEU A 96 -5.01 0.11 10.32
CA LEU A 96 -3.83 0.87 9.90
C LEU A 96 -2.91 1.18 11.08
N LEU A 97 -3.43 1.69 12.20
CA LEU A 97 -2.62 1.96 13.39
C LEU A 97 -2.00 0.69 13.96
N GLN A 98 -2.76 -0.42 14.00
CA GLN A 98 -2.26 -1.70 14.47
C GLN A 98 -1.05 -2.16 13.62
N ARG A 99 -1.15 -2.06 12.29
CA ARG A 99 -0.05 -2.35 11.37
C ARG A 99 1.16 -1.45 11.60
N LEU A 100 0.96 -0.14 11.77
CA LEU A 100 2.07 0.80 12.04
C LEU A 100 2.79 0.48 13.36
N ARG A 101 2.04 0.07 14.39
CA ARG A 101 2.61 -0.30 15.69
C ARG A 101 3.35 -1.63 15.65
N SER A 102 2.80 -2.64 14.98
CA SER A 102 3.48 -3.93 14.83
C SER A 102 4.80 -3.78 14.07
N LYS A 103 4.82 -2.94 13.03
CA LYS A 103 6.05 -2.65 12.27
C LYS A 103 7.11 -1.96 13.11
N ASN A 104 6.75 -0.89 13.84
CA ASN A 104 7.68 -0.21 14.74
C ASN A 104 8.24 -1.12 15.85
N SER A 105 7.52 -2.17 16.24
CA SER A 105 7.99 -3.17 17.19
C SER A 105 8.98 -4.16 16.57
N ASN A 106 8.92 -4.39 15.25
CA ASN A 106 9.76 -5.35 14.54
C ASN A 106 11.02 -4.70 13.95
N ALA A 107 10.99 -3.40 13.66
CA ALA A 107 12.08 -2.64 13.00
C ALA A 107 13.44 -2.61 13.71
N LYS A 108 13.59 -3.19 14.91
CA LYS A 108 14.87 -3.19 15.66
C LYS A 108 15.31 -4.57 16.14
N ARG A 109 14.56 -5.62 15.85
CA ARG A 109 14.93 -6.97 16.24
C ARG A 109 15.26 -7.76 14.99
N GLY A 110 16.44 -7.48 14.42
CA GLY A 110 17.04 -8.40 13.45
C GLY A 110 16.95 -9.82 14.03
N LEU A 111 16.50 -10.77 13.19
CA LEU A 111 16.17 -12.10 13.65
C LEU A 111 17.42 -12.74 14.25
N ARG A 112 17.45 -12.97 15.56
CA ARG A 112 18.58 -13.63 16.21
C ARG A 112 18.37 -15.15 16.17
N ARG A 113 19.39 -15.90 15.77
CA ARG A 113 19.38 -17.37 15.81
C ARG A 113 20.59 -17.88 16.57
N TRP A 114 20.38 -18.96 17.31
CA TRP A 114 21.45 -19.76 17.92
C TRP A 114 22.10 -20.60 16.83
N LEU A 115 23.40 -20.43 16.63
CA LEU A 115 24.17 -21.14 15.61
C LEU A 115 25.37 -21.81 16.23
N THR A 116 25.70 -23.00 15.72
CA THR A 116 26.97 -23.65 16.00
C THR A 116 28.11 -22.95 15.27
N LYS A 117 29.34 -23.15 15.73
CA LYS A 117 30.54 -22.61 15.07
C LYS A 117 30.62 -23.04 13.60
N ALA A 118 30.31 -24.31 13.28
CA ALA A 118 30.30 -24.81 11.91
C ALA A 118 29.29 -24.08 11.00
N GLU A 119 28.10 -23.77 11.51
CA GLU A 119 27.09 -22.99 10.77
C GLU A 119 27.52 -21.53 10.56
N MET A 120 28.20 -20.94 11.55
CA MET A 120 28.79 -19.61 11.42
C MET A 120 29.90 -19.59 10.34
N GLU A 121 30.79 -20.58 10.36
CA GLU A 121 31.87 -20.73 9.38
C GLU A 121 31.32 -20.91 7.96
N ALA A 122 30.27 -21.73 7.79
CA ALA A 122 29.62 -21.93 6.49
C ALA A 122 29.02 -20.64 5.92
N ARG A 123 28.55 -19.72 6.79
CA ARG A 123 27.85 -18.51 6.36
C ARG A 123 28.75 -17.30 6.16
N TRP A 124 29.64 -17.04 7.10
CA TRP A 124 30.51 -15.85 7.08
C TRP A 124 31.98 -16.17 6.77
N GLY A 125 32.36 -17.44 6.74
CA GLY A 125 33.74 -17.87 6.59
C GLY A 125 34.46 -18.08 7.93
N ALA A 126 35.50 -18.91 7.90
CA ALA A 126 36.21 -19.36 9.10
C ALA A 126 36.85 -18.21 9.91
N GLU A 127 37.45 -17.24 9.22
CA GLU A 127 38.13 -16.11 9.87
C GLU A 127 37.15 -15.21 10.62
N ILE A 128 36.00 -14.89 9.98
CA ILE A 128 34.98 -14.03 10.58
C ILE A 128 34.28 -14.76 11.73
N ALA A 129 33.92 -16.03 11.55
CA ALA A 129 33.31 -16.83 12.61
C ALA A 129 34.23 -16.92 13.84
N LYS A 130 35.53 -17.13 13.64
CA LYS A 130 36.52 -17.16 14.72
C LYS A 130 36.57 -15.83 15.48
N ALA A 131 36.66 -14.71 14.76
CA ALA A 131 36.68 -13.38 15.38
C ALA A 131 35.39 -13.08 16.17
N MET A 132 34.22 -13.50 15.66
CA MET A 132 32.94 -13.35 16.36
C MET A 132 32.88 -14.15 17.65
N VAL A 133 33.37 -15.40 17.64
CA VAL A 133 33.43 -16.26 18.82
C VAL A 133 34.37 -15.66 19.87
N GLU A 134 35.59 -15.27 19.47
CA GLU A 134 36.58 -14.64 20.35
C GLU A 134 36.05 -13.34 20.99
N THR A 135 35.31 -12.53 20.23
CA THR A 135 34.68 -11.30 20.74
C THR A 135 33.59 -11.59 21.78
N LYS A 136 32.89 -12.72 21.69
CA LYS A 136 31.85 -13.12 22.65
C LYS A 136 32.42 -13.79 23.89
N GLU A 137 33.49 -14.56 23.72
CA GLU A 137 34.18 -15.24 24.83
C GLU A 137 35.00 -14.27 25.68
N SER A 138 35.56 -13.22 25.08
CA SER A 138 36.34 -12.19 25.79
C SER A 138 35.50 -11.25 26.67
N ASP A 139 34.19 -11.19 26.46
CA ASP A 139 33.26 -10.28 27.14
C ASP A 139 32.30 -11.09 28.03
N GLU A 140 32.50 -11.07 29.35
CA GLU A 140 31.75 -11.90 30.30
C GLU A 140 30.23 -11.68 30.24
N GLU A 141 29.77 -10.44 30.01
CA GLU A 141 28.33 -10.13 29.91
C GLU A 141 27.71 -10.74 28.65
N LYS A 142 28.44 -10.73 27.54
CA LYS A 142 28.01 -11.38 26.29
C LYS A 142 28.13 -12.89 26.38
N ALA A 143 29.14 -13.41 27.05
CA ALA A 143 29.28 -14.85 27.26
C ALA A 143 28.04 -15.42 27.97
N MET A 144 27.53 -14.73 29.00
CA MET A 144 26.33 -15.19 29.72
C MET A 144 25.03 -15.09 28.89
N THR A 145 24.93 -14.14 27.95
CA THR A 145 23.67 -13.86 27.22
C THR A 145 23.64 -14.41 25.80
N GLU A 146 24.81 -14.61 25.18
CA GLU A 146 24.95 -14.95 23.76
C GLU A 146 25.69 -16.27 23.50
N ILE A 147 26.18 -16.95 24.55
CA ILE A 147 26.78 -18.29 24.45
C ILE A 147 25.94 -19.27 25.28
N ARG A 148 25.64 -20.44 24.69
CA ARG A 148 24.86 -21.49 25.34
C ARG A 148 25.41 -22.87 24.97
N PRO A 149 25.45 -23.84 25.92
CA PRO A 149 25.75 -25.23 25.59
C PRO A 149 24.66 -25.88 24.73
N HIS A 150 25.07 -26.78 23.82
CA HIS A 150 24.15 -27.51 22.96
C HIS A 150 23.15 -28.34 23.79
N PRO A 151 21.85 -28.37 23.45
CA PRO A 151 20.86 -29.12 24.22
C PRO A 151 21.12 -30.63 24.28
N GLU A 152 21.62 -31.22 23.19
CA GLU A 152 21.87 -32.67 23.10
C GLU A 152 23.25 -33.09 23.63
N LEU A 153 24.23 -32.19 23.64
CA LEU A 153 25.64 -32.50 23.94
C LEU A 153 26.30 -31.32 24.67
N PRO A 154 25.96 -31.08 25.95
CA PRO A 154 26.44 -29.92 26.70
C PRO A 154 27.94 -29.96 27.01
N ASP A 155 28.53 -31.16 27.09
CA ASP A 155 29.95 -31.35 27.45
C ASP A 155 30.92 -31.07 26.29
N ARG A 156 30.39 -30.90 25.07
CA ARG A 156 31.19 -30.68 23.86
C ARG A 156 31.26 -29.19 23.52
N GLU A 157 32.43 -28.60 23.78
CA GLU A 157 32.72 -27.19 23.48
C GLU A 157 32.57 -26.86 21.99
N ASP A 158 32.87 -27.80 21.10
CA ASP A 158 32.74 -27.62 19.65
C ASP A 158 31.29 -27.50 19.16
N MET A 159 30.32 -27.95 19.97
CA MET A 159 28.89 -27.88 19.69
C MET A 159 28.21 -26.67 20.35
N GLN A 160 28.96 -25.80 21.02
CA GLN A 160 28.40 -24.59 21.62
C GLN A 160 27.65 -23.73 20.59
N GLN A 161 26.53 -23.16 21.05
CA GLN A 161 25.66 -22.32 20.26
C GLN A 161 25.90 -20.85 20.60
N PHE A 162 26.00 -20.03 19.57
CA PHE A 162 26.23 -18.59 19.65
C PHE A 162 25.02 -17.85 19.08
N LEU A 163 24.51 -16.86 19.81
CA LEU A 163 23.37 -16.05 19.37
C LEU A 163 23.82 -15.01 18.34
N CYS A 164 23.56 -15.26 17.06
CA CYS A 164 23.98 -14.39 15.97
C CYS A 164 22.80 -13.67 15.32
N LEU A 165 23.04 -12.46 14.81
CA LEU A 165 22.06 -11.77 13.96
C LEU A 165 22.01 -12.49 12.60
N TRP A 166 20.89 -13.15 12.31
CA TRP A 166 20.72 -14.04 11.16
C TRP A 166 20.34 -13.28 9.88
N ASP A 167 19.60 -12.18 10.02
CA ASP A 167 19.35 -11.25 8.92
C ASP A 167 19.90 -9.88 9.29
N SER A 168 20.95 -9.50 8.58
CA SER A 168 21.41 -8.12 8.47
C SER A 168 20.90 -7.47 7.19
N SER A 169 19.92 -8.07 6.50
CA SER A 169 19.17 -7.35 5.46
C SER A 169 18.31 -6.31 6.17
N GLU A 170 18.97 -5.25 6.62
CA GLU A 170 18.41 -3.95 6.90
C GLU A 170 18.02 -3.36 5.54
N GLU A 171 17.10 -4.02 4.83
CA GLU A 171 16.34 -3.32 3.80
C GLU A 171 15.37 -2.43 4.57
N ASP A 172 15.34 -1.14 4.23
CA ASP A 172 14.38 -0.15 4.70
C ASP A 172 12.95 -0.52 4.20
N GLU A 173 12.52 -1.77 4.40
CA GLU A 173 11.23 -2.34 4.01
C GLU A 173 10.10 -1.51 4.63
N ASP A 174 10.32 -0.87 5.77
CA ASP A 174 9.31 -0.03 6.42
C ASP A 174 8.91 1.19 5.57
N LEU A 175 9.81 1.74 4.75
CA LEU A 175 9.50 2.88 3.88
C LEU A 175 8.94 2.42 2.53
N GLU A 176 9.56 1.40 1.94
CA GLU A 176 9.21 0.88 0.62
C GLU A 176 7.89 0.08 0.67
N GLU A 177 7.62 -0.65 1.75
CA GLU A 177 6.37 -1.40 1.91
C GLU A 177 5.20 -0.48 2.32
N LEU A 178 5.46 0.65 2.97
CA LEU A 178 4.43 1.66 3.18
C LEU A 178 4.02 2.31 1.85
N GLU A 179 4.97 2.48 0.94
CA GLU A 179 4.70 2.86 -0.44
C GLU A 179 3.90 1.74 -1.16
N CYS A 180 4.25 0.46 -0.97
CA CYS A 180 3.46 -0.67 -1.46
C CYS A 180 2.03 -0.70 -0.91
N VAL A 181 1.77 -0.32 0.35
CA VAL A 181 0.39 -0.23 0.88
C VAL A 181 -0.43 0.85 0.18
N PHE A 182 0.22 1.93 -0.29
CA PHE A 182 -0.44 2.94 -1.10
C PHE A 182 -0.57 2.53 -2.58
N GLU A 183 0.40 1.78 -3.13
CA GLU A 183 0.37 1.28 -4.51
C GLU A 183 -0.54 0.06 -4.72
N ALA A 184 -0.68 -0.80 -3.72
CA ALA A 184 -1.55 -1.97 -3.75
C ALA A 184 -3.03 -1.62 -3.57
N SER A 185 -3.35 -0.34 -3.26
CA SER A 185 -4.71 0.14 -3.46
C SER A 185 -4.98 0.05 -4.96
N PRO A 186 -5.86 -0.86 -5.42
CA PRO A 186 -6.03 -1.11 -6.83
C PRO A 186 -6.32 0.23 -7.49
N GLU A 187 -5.40 0.70 -8.32
CA GLU A 187 -5.69 1.70 -9.30
C GLU A 187 -6.72 1.05 -10.21
N ASP A 188 -7.98 1.14 -9.78
CA ASP A 188 -9.13 0.71 -10.53
C ASP A 188 -8.93 1.30 -11.91
N SER A 189 -8.70 0.39 -12.85
CA SER A 189 -8.26 0.59 -14.23
C SER A 189 -9.35 1.31 -15.02
N SER A 190 -9.71 2.49 -14.54
CA SER A 190 -10.74 3.37 -15.04
C SER A 190 -10.04 4.42 -15.90
N SER A 191 -9.70 3.97 -17.11
CA SER A 191 -10.13 4.64 -18.34
C SER A 191 -10.72 6.05 -18.12
N SER A 192 -9.88 7.08 -18.22
CA SER A 192 -10.31 8.47 -18.46
C SER A 192 -9.27 9.13 -19.35
N SER A 193 -9.34 8.90 -20.67
CA SER A 193 -9.92 9.86 -21.62
C SER A 193 -9.55 11.30 -21.31
N GLY A 194 -8.54 11.81 -22.01
CA GLY A 194 -8.14 13.20 -21.95
C GLY A 194 -9.28 14.15 -22.27
N SER A 195 -9.67 14.96 -21.28
CA SER A 195 -10.44 16.17 -21.51
C SER A 195 -9.48 17.36 -21.60
N THR A 196 -9.04 17.68 -22.82
CA THR A 196 -8.48 18.99 -23.13
C THR A 196 -9.56 20.05 -22.93
N ASN A 197 -9.68 20.64 -21.73
CA ASN A 197 -10.61 21.75 -21.53
C ASN A 197 -9.89 23.11 -21.59
N LYS A 198 -10.22 23.74 -22.71
CA LYS A 198 -9.87 25.04 -23.25
C LYS A 198 -10.13 26.17 -22.24
N LYS A 199 -9.05 26.86 -21.86
CA LYS A 199 -8.93 28.29 -21.54
C LYS A 199 -10.18 29.12 -21.90
N LYS A 200 -10.93 29.61 -20.89
CA LYS A 200 -11.85 30.75 -21.06
C LYS A 200 -11.63 31.75 -19.92
N LYS A 201 -10.84 32.78 -20.23
CA LYS A 201 -10.84 34.07 -19.54
C LYS A 201 -12.27 34.58 -19.45
N LYS A 202 -12.71 34.98 -18.26
CA LYS A 202 -13.82 35.92 -18.09
C LYS A 202 -13.41 36.97 -17.06
N ASP A 203 -12.96 38.10 -17.58
CA ASP A 203 -12.81 39.35 -16.86
C ASP A 203 -14.16 39.75 -16.23
N LYS A 204 -14.17 40.06 -14.93
CA LYS A 204 -15.27 40.81 -14.31
C LYS A 204 -14.73 41.86 -13.32
N LYS A 205 -14.43 43.01 -13.91
CA LYS A 205 -14.56 44.40 -13.41
C LYS A 205 -15.49 44.56 -12.19
N SER A 206 -14.99 45.12 -11.08
CA SER A 206 -15.38 46.47 -10.59
C SER A 206 -14.85 46.85 -9.18
N LYS A 207 -14.27 48.08 -9.09
CA LYS A 207 -14.31 49.12 -8.01
C LYS A 207 -13.73 48.75 -6.61
N LYS A 208 -13.02 49.60 -5.83
CA LYS A 208 -12.56 51.01 -5.90
C LYS A 208 -11.83 51.30 -4.56
N LYS A 209 -10.64 51.93 -4.59
CA LYS A 209 -10.04 52.94 -3.65
C LYS A 209 -8.51 52.72 -3.57
N LYS A 210 -7.68 53.51 -4.26
CA LYS A 210 -7.20 54.89 -3.99
C LYS A 210 -6.02 54.90 -3.00
N HIS A 211 -4.76 54.93 -3.47
CA HIS A 211 -3.85 56.07 -3.31
C HIS A 211 -2.45 55.87 -3.93
N LYS A 212 -2.03 56.91 -4.67
CA LYS A 212 -0.71 57.58 -4.72
C LYS A 212 0.56 56.88 -5.28
N LYS A 213 1.07 57.50 -6.37
CA LYS A 213 2.48 57.89 -6.68
C LYS A 213 3.53 56.78 -6.80
N ASP A 214 4.52 56.77 -7.69
CA ASP A 214 5.08 57.70 -8.68
C ASP A 214 5.72 56.82 -9.79
N LYS A 215 5.47 57.08 -11.08
CA LYS A 215 6.42 57.66 -12.05
C LYS A 215 7.76 56.91 -12.21
N LYS A 216 7.90 56.10 -13.28
CA LYS A 216 8.96 56.28 -14.28
C LYS A 216 8.68 55.49 -15.57
N GLU A 217 8.89 56.17 -16.68
CA GLU A 217 8.75 55.73 -18.07
C GLU A 217 9.85 54.73 -18.44
N ASP A 218 9.54 53.74 -19.28
CA ASP A 218 10.41 53.44 -20.42
C ASP A 218 9.64 52.85 -21.61
N LYS A 219 10.05 53.26 -22.80
CA LYS A 219 9.48 53.03 -24.13
C LYS A 219 10.00 51.71 -24.71
N GLY A 220 9.20 51.02 -25.53
CA GLY A 220 9.72 49.92 -26.34
C GLY A 220 8.70 49.10 -27.12
N THR A 221 8.26 49.65 -28.26
CA THR A 221 7.86 49.02 -29.55
C THR A 221 7.22 47.61 -29.64
N PRO A 222 6.10 47.46 -30.39
CA PRO A 222 5.48 46.18 -30.73
C PRO A 222 6.06 45.56 -32.02
N SER A 223 6.21 44.23 -32.06
CA SER A 223 6.58 43.46 -33.25
C SER A 223 5.51 42.43 -33.63
N PRO A 224 5.35 42.11 -34.94
CA PRO A 224 4.11 41.59 -35.51
C PRO A 224 3.99 40.06 -35.54
N ALA A 225 2.73 39.65 -35.75
CA ALA A 225 2.21 38.29 -35.81
C ALA A 225 2.89 37.37 -36.84
N LYS A 226 3.02 36.08 -36.47
CA LYS A 226 3.26 34.97 -37.40
C LYS A 226 2.04 34.03 -37.44
N PRO A 227 1.54 33.64 -38.63
CA PRO A 227 0.48 32.65 -38.77
C PRO A 227 1.05 31.23 -38.74
N LYS A 228 0.51 30.33 -37.89
CA LYS A 228 0.81 28.89 -37.94
C LYS A 228 -0.15 28.19 -38.91
N LYS A 229 0.42 27.72 -40.02
CA LYS A 229 -0.17 26.80 -41.02
C LYS A 229 -0.62 25.49 -40.36
N GLY A 230 -1.83 25.06 -40.70
CA GLY A 230 -2.35 23.71 -40.45
C GLY A 230 -1.87 22.70 -41.50
N ARG A 231 -1.51 21.50 -41.05
CA ARG A 231 -1.35 20.20 -41.75
C ARG A 231 -1.45 19.13 -40.66
N GLY A 232 -2.14 18.00 -40.78
CA GLY A 232 -2.88 17.43 -41.90
C GLY A 232 -3.91 16.42 -41.38
N LYS A 233 -4.86 16.12 -42.28
CA LYS A 233 -5.88 15.08 -42.17
C LYS A 233 -5.22 13.70 -42.27
N GLY A 234 -5.63 12.78 -41.39
CA GLY A 234 -5.33 11.35 -41.47
C GLY A 234 -6.25 10.56 -40.54
N LYS A 235 -7.56 10.60 -40.79
CA LYS A 235 -8.55 9.76 -40.08
C LYS A 235 -8.50 8.35 -40.68
N ALA A 236 -7.71 7.45 -40.08
CA ALA A 236 -7.94 6.02 -40.23
C ALA A 236 -9.18 5.65 -39.40
N LYS A 237 -10.19 5.07 -40.06
CA LYS A 237 -11.43 4.59 -39.44
C LYS A 237 -11.10 3.44 -38.48
N ALA A 238 -10.97 3.76 -37.20
CA ALA A 238 -10.97 2.76 -36.13
C ALA A 238 -12.39 2.17 -36.01
N LYS A 239 -12.51 0.86 -36.22
CA LYS A 239 -13.74 0.11 -35.95
C LYS A 239 -14.13 0.23 -34.45
N PRO A 240 -15.43 0.23 -34.12
CA PRO A 240 -15.92 0.57 -32.79
C PRO A 240 -15.42 -0.43 -31.73
N LYS A 241 -14.79 0.10 -30.67
CA LYS A 241 -14.37 -0.67 -29.48
C LYS A 241 -15.54 -1.01 -28.53
N ALA A 242 -16.77 -0.63 -28.88
CA ALA A 242 -17.95 -0.79 -28.03
C ALA A 242 -18.32 -2.26 -27.83
N ASP A 243 -18.20 -3.09 -28.87
CA ASP A 243 -18.61 -4.50 -28.83
C ASP A 243 -17.75 -5.33 -27.86
N LYS A 244 -16.49 -4.93 -27.63
CA LYS A 244 -15.60 -5.62 -26.69
C LYS A 244 -15.97 -5.37 -25.23
N ALA A 245 -16.48 -4.19 -24.90
CA ALA A 245 -16.86 -3.85 -23.52
C ALA A 245 -18.14 -4.62 -23.09
N GLN A 246 -19.10 -4.78 -24.01
CA GLN A 246 -20.30 -5.57 -23.75
C GLN A 246 -19.98 -7.06 -23.54
N ASN A 247 -19.05 -7.62 -24.32
CA ASN A 247 -18.61 -9.01 -24.13
C ASN A 247 -17.95 -9.25 -22.77
N VAL A 248 -17.15 -8.30 -22.26
CA VAL A 248 -16.52 -8.43 -20.94
C VAL A 248 -17.55 -8.33 -19.82
N ALA A 249 -18.51 -7.41 -19.93
CA ALA A 249 -19.59 -7.28 -18.93
C ALA A 249 -20.48 -8.53 -18.87
N GLN A 250 -20.82 -9.11 -20.02
CA GLN A 250 -21.59 -10.37 -20.08
C GLN A 250 -20.79 -11.54 -19.50
N ALA A 251 -19.50 -11.68 -19.85
CA ALA A 251 -18.66 -12.74 -19.30
C ALA A 251 -18.53 -12.65 -17.77
N ARG A 252 -18.42 -11.43 -17.21
CA ARG A 252 -18.38 -11.22 -15.76
C ARG A 252 -19.69 -11.60 -15.07
N ALA A 253 -20.83 -11.25 -15.66
CA ALA A 253 -22.14 -11.62 -15.11
C ALA A 253 -22.36 -13.13 -15.10
N VAL A 254 -21.92 -13.85 -16.14
CA VAL A 254 -22.00 -15.32 -16.22
C VAL A 254 -21.13 -15.97 -15.14
N LEU A 255 -19.89 -15.50 -14.95
CA LEU A 255 -19.01 -16.02 -13.90
C LEU A 255 -19.56 -15.75 -12.50
N GLN A 256 -20.12 -14.56 -12.26
CA GLN A 256 -20.73 -14.25 -10.96
C GLN A 256 -21.94 -15.15 -10.67
N ALA A 257 -22.81 -15.37 -11.66
CA ALA A 257 -23.94 -16.27 -11.51
C ALA A 257 -23.53 -17.73 -11.31
N ALA A 258 -22.41 -18.19 -11.91
CA ALA A 258 -21.88 -19.53 -11.67
C ALA A 258 -21.33 -19.69 -10.25
N VAL A 259 -20.65 -18.66 -9.73
CA VAL A 259 -20.17 -18.63 -8.33
C VAL A 259 -21.33 -18.62 -7.34
N ASP A 260 -22.38 -17.83 -7.60
CA ASP A 260 -23.52 -17.71 -6.69
C ASP A 260 -24.41 -18.98 -6.62
N ASN A 261 -24.30 -19.89 -7.60
CA ASN A 261 -25.10 -21.13 -7.67
C ASN A 261 -24.36 -22.37 -7.16
N ASP A 262 -23.12 -22.26 -6.67
CA ASP A 262 -22.26 -23.38 -6.21
C ASP A 262 -22.10 -24.55 -7.21
N GLN A 263 -22.51 -24.36 -8.46
CA GLN A 263 -22.31 -25.30 -9.57
C GLN A 263 -21.04 -24.91 -10.33
N VAL A 264 -19.90 -25.18 -9.70
CA VAL A 264 -18.61 -25.08 -10.38
C VAL A 264 -18.41 -26.36 -11.19
N ASP A 265 -18.98 -26.41 -12.39
CA ASP A 265 -18.73 -27.52 -13.31
C ASP A 265 -17.28 -27.52 -13.79
N ASP A 266 -16.70 -28.69 -14.06
CA ASP A 266 -15.33 -28.85 -14.60
C ASP A 266 -15.10 -28.05 -15.90
N ALA A 267 -16.16 -27.79 -16.65
CA ALA A 267 -16.13 -26.94 -17.83
C ALA A 267 -15.75 -25.47 -17.50
N VAL A 268 -16.22 -24.94 -16.37
CA VAL A 268 -15.91 -23.57 -15.91
C VAL A 268 -14.45 -23.49 -15.48
N ILE A 269 -13.96 -24.50 -14.74
CA ILE A 269 -12.55 -24.60 -14.31
C ILE A 269 -11.64 -24.66 -15.54
N THR A 270 -11.96 -25.52 -16.51
CA THR A 270 -11.20 -25.65 -17.77
C THR A 270 -11.19 -24.34 -18.56
N GLY A 271 -12.33 -23.64 -18.60
CA GLY A 271 -12.45 -22.32 -19.24
C GLY A 271 -11.57 -21.25 -18.57
N LEU A 272 -11.48 -21.28 -17.23
CA LEU A 272 -10.66 -20.36 -16.45
C LEU A 272 -9.16 -20.60 -16.69
N ILE A 273 -8.72 -21.86 -16.67
CA ILE A 273 -7.32 -22.24 -16.97
C ILE A 273 -6.92 -21.75 -18.37
N ALA A 274 -7.76 -22.03 -19.38
CA ALA A 274 -7.50 -21.58 -20.74
C ALA A 274 -7.50 -20.04 -20.90
N ALA A 275 -8.22 -19.31 -20.04
CA ALA A 275 -8.19 -17.85 -20.01
C ALA A 275 -6.88 -17.32 -19.39
N CYS A 276 -6.40 -17.96 -18.32
CA CYS A 276 -5.10 -17.66 -17.71
C CYS A 276 -3.95 -17.87 -18.71
N ASP A 277 -3.93 -18.99 -19.44
CA ASP A 277 -2.90 -19.27 -20.45
C ASP A 277 -2.87 -18.22 -21.57
N LYS A 278 -4.05 -17.75 -21.99
CA LYS A 278 -4.17 -16.67 -22.98
C LYS A 278 -3.63 -15.35 -22.43
N PHE A 279 -3.91 -15.05 -21.15
CA PHE A 279 -3.40 -13.85 -20.50
C PHE A 279 -1.87 -13.87 -20.43
N ASP A 280 -1.26 -14.97 -19.99
CA ASP A 280 0.19 -15.13 -19.95
C ASP A 280 0.84 -15.00 -21.33
N THR A 281 0.19 -15.56 -22.35
CA THR A 281 0.65 -15.41 -23.74
C THR A 281 0.62 -13.94 -24.19
N ILE A 282 -0.41 -13.18 -23.83
CA ILE A 282 -0.50 -11.75 -24.12
C ILE A 282 0.56 -10.97 -23.35
N HIS A 283 0.74 -11.27 -22.06
CA HIS A 283 1.72 -10.61 -21.20
C HIS A 283 3.15 -10.85 -21.69
N LYS A 284 3.49 -12.08 -22.08
CA LYS A 284 4.79 -12.43 -22.67
C LYS A 284 5.04 -11.73 -24.01
N LYS A 285 4.02 -11.61 -24.87
CA LYS A 285 4.10 -10.82 -26.10
C LYS A 285 4.33 -9.34 -25.82
N PHE A 286 3.64 -8.79 -24.81
CA PHE A 286 3.81 -7.40 -24.39
C PHE A 286 5.24 -7.13 -23.91
N GLN A 287 5.78 -7.96 -23.01
CA GLN A 287 7.16 -7.85 -22.53
C GLN A 287 8.21 -8.03 -23.62
N ASN A 288 7.98 -8.91 -24.60
CA ASN A 288 8.89 -9.07 -25.72
C ASN A 288 8.82 -7.91 -26.72
N SER A 289 7.66 -7.27 -26.86
CA SER A 289 7.47 -6.10 -27.74
C SER A 289 8.04 -4.80 -27.16
N SER A 290 8.19 -4.69 -25.84
CA SER A 290 8.72 -3.50 -25.17
C SER A 290 10.25 -3.46 -25.11
N LYS A 291 10.94 -4.56 -25.43
CA LYS A 291 12.40 -4.55 -25.57
C LYS A 291 12.78 -3.76 -26.83
N PRO A 292 13.47 -2.60 -26.70
CA PRO A 292 13.88 -1.83 -27.86
C PRO A 292 14.77 -2.70 -28.75
N SER A 293 14.43 -2.82 -30.04
CA SER A 293 15.24 -3.56 -31.00
C SER A 293 16.67 -3.00 -30.97
N LYS A 294 17.61 -3.84 -30.53
CA LYS A 294 19.03 -3.50 -30.25
C LYS A 294 19.85 -3.22 -31.52
N GLY A 295 19.28 -2.54 -32.52
CA GLY A 295 19.77 -2.56 -33.90
C GLY A 295 19.72 -1.24 -34.68
N GLU A 296 19.55 -0.07 -34.05
CA GLU A 296 19.67 1.21 -34.78
C GLU A 296 20.53 2.27 -34.06
N ALA A 297 21.73 1.88 -33.62
CA ALA A 297 22.79 2.83 -33.31
C ALA A 297 23.43 3.35 -34.62
N LYS A 298 22.71 4.23 -35.34
CA LYS A 298 23.27 4.97 -36.48
C LYS A 298 24.23 6.05 -35.97
N SER A 299 25.52 5.74 -36.11
CA SER A 299 26.61 6.63 -36.46
C SER A 299 26.18 8.03 -36.93
N LYS A 300 26.32 9.03 -36.06
CA LYS A 300 26.55 10.43 -36.48
C LYS A 300 27.78 10.95 -35.74
N ALA A 301 28.94 10.47 -36.21
CA ALA A 301 30.23 11.03 -35.87
C ALA A 301 30.44 12.32 -36.69
N SER A 302 30.73 13.40 -35.95
CA SER A 302 31.71 14.44 -36.26
C SER A 302 31.75 15.02 -37.69
N LYS A 303 31.13 16.19 -37.86
CA LYS A 303 31.67 17.22 -38.77
C LYS A 303 31.29 18.61 -38.28
N LYS A 304 32.20 19.25 -37.54
CA LYS A 304 32.25 20.71 -37.44
C LYS A 304 33.71 21.15 -37.38
N LYS A 305 34.10 21.79 -38.49
CA LYS A 305 35.21 22.73 -38.59
C LYS A 305 34.85 24.01 -37.84
#